data_AF-A0AAE1MPN9-F1
#
_entry.id   AF-A0AAE1MPN9-F1
#
_cell.length_a   1.000
_cell.length_b   1.000
_cell.length_c   1.000
_cell.angle_alpha   90.00
_cell.angle_beta   90.00
_cell.angle_gamma   90.00
#
_symmetry.space_group_name_H-M   'P 1'
#
loop_
_entity.id
_entity.type
_entity.pdbx_description
1 polymer ?
#
loop_
_entity_poly.entity_id
_entity_poly.type
_entity_poly.pdbx_seq_one_letter_code
_entity_poly.pdbx_strand_id
1 'polypeptide(L)' 'MGGVGKLTVGWKEGCRPLIGVDDTFLKGKSRGILLTAVGVDGDDSLYLLALGLVEKENALHWSWFLQWLWKSPDLVNGTC' A
#
# COMPACT_ATOMS: atom_id res chain seq x y z
N MET A 1 9.96 14.47 1.45
CA MET A 1 9.45 13.15 1.91
C MET A 1 7.97 13.31 2.20
N GLY A 2 7.10 12.51 1.55
CA GLY A 2 5.65 12.55 1.78
C GLY A 2 5.20 11.62 2.91
N GLY A 3 3.89 11.47 3.08
CA GLY A 3 3.28 10.62 4.13
C GLY A 3 2.79 9.27 3.60
N VAL A 4 2.68 8.28 4.50
CA VAL A 4 2.01 6.99 4.26
C VAL A 4 0.71 6.95 5.05
N GLY A 5 -0.42 6.64 4.38
CA GLY A 5 -1.69 6.32 5.03
C GLY A 5 -1.88 4.81 5.11
N LYS A 6 -2.17 4.28 6.30
CA LYS A 6 -2.54 2.87 6.53
C LYS A 6 -4.05 2.72 6.57
N LEU A 7 -4.61 1.76 5.83
CA LEU A 7 -6.05 1.59 5.63
C LEU A 7 -6.53 0.16 5.94
N THR A 8 -5.92 -0.54 6.90
CA THR A 8 -6.14 -1.99 7.12
C THR A 8 -7.28 -2.34 8.09
N VAL A 9 -8.14 -1.39 8.47
CA VAL A 9 -9.13 -1.61 9.56
C VAL A 9 -10.19 -2.66 9.16
N GLY A 10 -10.55 -2.75 7.88
CA GLY A 10 -11.56 -3.69 7.38
C GLY A 10 -11.01 -4.97 6.75
N TRP A 11 -9.69 -5.19 6.78
CA TRP A 11 -9.00 -6.31 6.14
C TRP A 11 -9.06 -7.63 6.95
N LYS A 12 -9.90 -7.71 8.01
CA LYS A 12 -9.81 -8.78 9.02
C LYS A 12 -10.73 -9.99 8.79
N GLU A 13 -11.57 -9.99 7.77
CA GLU A 13 -12.47 -11.12 7.50
C GLU A 13 -12.23 -11.66 6.08
N GLY A 14 -11.56 -12.81 5.98
CA GLY A 14 -11.49 -13.59 4.73
C GLY A 14 -10.35 -13.25 3.76
N CYS A 15 -9.32 -12.54 4.20
CA CYS A 15 -8.31 -12.03 3.27
C CYS A 15 -7.30 -13.08 2.81
N ARG A 16 -6.85 -12.94 1.54
CA ARG A 16 -5.84 -13.82 0.94
C ARG A 16 -4.43 -13.30 1.27
N PRO A 17 -3.42 -14.17 1.46
CA PRO A 17 -2.03 -13.76 1.73
C PRO A 17 -1.33 -13.29 0.44
N LEU A 18 -1.98 -12.38 -0.29
CA LEU A 18 -1.51 -11.81 -1.53
C LEU A 18 -1.63 -10.28 -1.45
N ILE A 19 -0.50 -9.61 -1.61
CA ILE A 19 -0.42 -8.16 -1.65
C ILE A 19 0.16 -7.76 -3.01
N GLY A 20 -0.61 -6.99 -3.77
CA GLY A 20 -0.15 -6.28 -4.95
C GLY A 20 0.40 -4.91 -4.56
N VAL A 21 1.50 -4.51 -5.18
CA VAL A 21 2.03 -3.15 -5.07
C VAL A 21 2.23 -2.59 -6.46
N ASP A 22 1.86 -1.32 -6.63
CA ASP A 22 1.99 -0.61 -7.91
C ASP A 22 2.14 0.89 -7.65
N ASP A 23 2.64 1.61 -8.64
CA ASP A 23 2.73 3.05 -8.61
C ASP A 23 2.00 3.73 -9.76
N THR A 24 1.59 4.98 -9.53
CA THR A 24 0.93 5.76 -10.57
C THR A 24 1.41 7.21 -10.53
N PHE A 25 1.84 7.70 -11.69
CA PHE A 25 2.22 9.09 -11.88
C PHE A 25 1.01 10.00 -11.78
N LEU A 26 1.05 10.94 -10.83
CA LEU A 26 0.04 11.98 -10.72
C LEU A 26 0.31 13.07 -11.77
N LYS A 27 -0.72 13.40 -12.55
CA LYS A 27 -0.69 14.46 -13.56
C LYS A 27 -1.46 15.69 -13.08
N GLY A 28 -1.11 16.87 -13.59
CA GLY A 28 -1.81 18.13 -13.30
C GLY A 28 -1.18 18.94 -12.16
N LYS A 29 -1.99 19.51 -11.27
CA LYS A 29 -1.53 20.36 -10.15
C LYS A 29 -0.77 19.56 -9.08
N SER A 30 -1.11 18.28 -8.94
CA SER A 30 -0.41 17.34 -8.07
C SER A 30 0.73 16.74 -8.85
N ARG A 31 1.96 17.02 -8.42
CA ARG A 31 3.19 16.41 -8.95
C ARG A 31 3.64 15.29 -8.01
N GLY A 32 4.13 14.21 -8.58
CA GLY A 32 4.69 13.09 -7.83
C GLY A 32 4.11 11.75 -8.28
N ILE A 33 4.33 10.75 -7.45
CA ILE A 33 3.96 9.36 -7.67
C ILE A 33 3.20 8.88 -6.45
N LEU A 34 2.05 8.25 -6.70
CA LEU A 34 1.28 7.57 -5.69
C LEU A 34 1.68 6.09 -5.70
N LEU A 35 2.33 5.66 -4.62
CA LEU A 35 2.60 4.26 -4.33
C LEU A 35 1.35 3.67 -3.67
N THR A 36 0.94 2.50 -4.12
CA THR A 36 -0.26 1.81 -3.63
C THR A 36 0.09 0.38 -3.23
N ALA A 37 -0.52 -0.09 -2.16
CA ALA A 37 -0.53 -1.49 -1.78
C ALA A 37 -1.97 -1.94 -1.65
N VAL A 38 -2.34 -3.00 -2.35
CA VAL A 38 -3.68 -3.58 -2.37
C VAL A 38 -3.62 -5.06 -2.01
N GLY A 39 -4.65 -5.56 -1.37
CA GLY A 39 -4.88 -6.98 -1.18
C GLY A 39 -6.16 -7.42 -1.89
N VAL A 40 -6.38 -8.73 -1.96
CA VAL A 40 -7.64 -9.33 -2.40
C VAL A 40 -8.41 -9.87 -1.18
N ASP A 41 -9.61 -9.32 -0.95
CA ASP A 41 -10.48 -9.75 0.14
C ASP A 41 -11.16 -11.11 -0.13
N GLY A 42 -12.03 -11.54 0.80
CA GLY A 42 -12.76 -12.80 0.68
C GLY A 42 -13.74 -12.86 -0.50
N ASP A 43 -14.14 -11.70 -1.03
CA ASP A 43 -15.09 -11.54 -2.13
C ASP A 43 -14.38 -11.27 -3.47
N ASP A 44 -13.08 -11.59 -3.57
CA ASP A 44 -12.23 -11.37 -4.75
C ASP A 44 -12.14 -9.91 -5.20
N SER A 45 -12.43 -8.97 -4.29
CA SER A 45 -12.35 -7.54 -4.53
C SER A 45 -11.02 -6.97 -4.08
N LEU A 46 -10.57 -5.91 -4.75
CA LEU A 46 -9.36 -5.19 -4.37
C LEU A 46 -9.63 -4.32 -3.14
N TYR A 47 -8.85 -4.54 -2.09
CA TYR A 47 -8.89 -3.76 -0.87
C TYR A 47 -7.62 -2.95 -0.72
N LEU A 48 -7.74 -1.65 -0.44
CA LEU A 48 -6.60 -0.76 -0.32
C LEU A 48 -5.96 -0.86 1.07
N LEU A 49 -4.69 -1.28 1.13
CA LEU A 49 -3.96 -1.50 2.39
C LEU A 49 -3.14 -0.29 2.81
N ALA A 50 -2.48 0.36 1.85
CA ALA A 50 -1.66 1.54 2.10
C ALA A 50 -1.53 2.43 0.86
N LEU A 51 -1.32 3.72 1.11
CA LEU A 51 -0.98 4.73 0.11
C LEU A 51 0.25 5.50 0.55
N GLY A 52 1.18 5.78 -0.37
CA GLY A 52 2.36 6.61 -0.13
C GLY A 52 2.52 7.64 -1.23
N LEU A 53 2.65 8.92 -0.88
CA LEU A 53 2.92 9.97 -1.86
C LEU A 53 4.42 10.29 -1.89
N VAL A 54 5.05 10.16 -3.06
CA VAL A 54 6.50 10.39 -3.21
C VAL A 54 6.79 11.29 -4.41
N GLU A 55 7.94 11.96 -4.38
CA GLU A 55 8.28 12.96 -5.42
C GLU A 55 8.81 12.32 -6.72
N LYS A 56 9.34 11.10 -6.64
CA LYS A 56 9.95 10.37 -7.77
C LYS A 56 9.98 8.86 -7.52
N GLU A 57 10.04 8.08 -8.59
CA GLU A 57 10.13 6.62 -8.51
C GLU A 57 11.60 6.25 -8.32
N ASN A 58 11.96 5.69 -7.17
CA ASN A 58 13.31 5.19 -6.95
C ASN A 58 13.35 4.17 -5.81
N ALA A 59 14.47 3.46 -5.72
CA ALA A 59 14.70 2.44 -4.71
C ALA A 59 14.57 2.95 -3.26
N LEU A 60 14.95 4.20 -2.97
CA LEU A 60 14.84 4.77 -1.62
C LEU A 60 13.37 4.94 -1.21
N HIS A 61 12.54 5.48 -2.10
CA HIS A 61 11.11 5.69 -1.86
C HIS A 61 10.34 4.38 -1.78
N TRP A 62 10.64 3.42 -2.66
CA TRP A 62 10.08 2.07 -2.60
C TRP A 62 10.48 1.35 -1.30
N SER A 63 11.76 1.41 -0.92
CA SER A 63 12.24 0.82 0.33
C SER A 63 11.54 1.41 1.54
N TRP A 64 11.38 2.74 1.57
CA TRP A 64 10.66 3.43 2.64
C TRP A 64 9.20 2.97 2.70
N PHE A 65 8.49 2.91 1.57
CA PHE A 65 7.09 2.47 1.52
C PHE A 65 6.91 1.02 1.96
N LEU A 66 7.76 0.10 1.47
CA LEU A 66 7.73 -1.31 1.83
C LEU A 66 8.11 -1.55 3.30
N GLN A 67 9.02 -0.76 3.87
CA GLN A 67 9.33 -0.81 5.30
C GLN A 67 8.13 -0.40 6.15
N TRP A 68 7.35 0.59 5.73
CA TRP A 68 6.10 0.94 6.40
C TRP A 68 5.05 -0.17 6.29
N LEU A 69 4.93 -0.78 5.11
CA LEU A 69 4.02 -1.89 4.86
C LEU A 69 4.37 -3.11 5.75
N TRP A 70 5.66 -3.44 5.85
CA TRP A 70 6.17 -4.54 6.68
C TRP A 70 6.04 -4.29 8.18
N LYS A 71 6.02 -3.03 8.62
CA LYS A 71 5.76 -2.71 10.04
C LYS A 71 4.32 -2.97 10.46
N SER A 72 3.42 -3.28 9.53
CA SER A 72 2.04 -3.60 9.83
C SER A 72 1.91 -5.06 10.28
N PRO A 73 1.67 -5.34 11.57
CA PRO A 73 1.56 -6.72 12.06
C PRO A 73 0.38 -7.46 11.40
N ASP A 74 -0.70 -6.73 11.09
CA ASP A 74 -1.89 -7.27 10.40
C ASP A 74 -1.55 -7.79 8.97
N LEU A 75 -0.49 -7.28 8.33
CA LEU A 75 -0.11 -7.68 6.96
C LEU A 75 0.99 -8.75 6.95
N VAL A 76 1.92 -8.69 7.91
CA VAL A 76 3.08 -9.60 7.94
C VAL A 76 2.75 -10.97 8.50
N ASN A 77 1.86 -11.04 9.49
CA ASN A 77 1.52 -12.34 10.10
C ASN A 77 0.47 -13.12 9.30
N GLY A 78 -0.01 -12.58 8.17
CA GLY A 78 -1.11 -13.17 7.41
C GLY A 78 -2.40 -13.29 8.22
N THR A 79 -2.48 -12.62 9.36
CA THR A 79 -3.66 -12.56 10.22
C THR A 79 -4.55 -11.44 9.69
N CYS A 80 -5.44 -11.80 8.77
CA CYS A 80 -6.78 -11.24 8.85
C CYS A 80 -7.34 -11.50 10.26
#